data_AF-A0A6P1CGK2-F1
#
_entry.id   AF-A0A6P1CGK2-F1
#
_cell.length_a   1.000
_cell.length_b   1.000
_cell.length_c   1.000
_cell.angle_alpha   90.00
_cell.angle_beta   90.00
_cell.angle_gamma   90.00
#
_symmetry.space_group_name_H-M   'P 1'
#
loop_
_entity.id
_entity.type
_entity.pdbx_description
1 polymer ?
#
loop_
_entity_poly.entity_id
_entity_poly.type
_entity_poly.pdbx_seq_one_letter_code
_entity_poly.pdbx_strand_id
1 'polypeptide(L)'
;MTCLRIHAFAIILLLTPIAALSARAENDAVPQTTITVKDIAGRDVQIKVPVGRMLLGEGRQLYLVASLDREDPLQRIVAWRNDLIEADPATYKQYLDKFPELAKLPTFKGNEGSLIDIESAIVKKPDVVLLNLEAKQANEDAQYVEKLASLDIPVLYIDFRHNPLQNTDPTIRLLGKIMGREERAEDVIAFRKQAMERVEDVLAKTKPGRPKVFIERIGGYTEDCCLSFGAENFGKYVDLAGGHNIGSDFLPSTFGQLSPEQVVVSNPDQVIVTSADWQAYVPGGRWIPVGPNADLDASRKKLEWYTMRDAYAGTTAQTKRNFHAIWHQFYNSPYEFIAVQWIAKWLHPDLFTDLDPDKTFAEYHKRFLPIAYQPGYAVSLDAQVQ
;
A
#
# COMPACT_ATOMS: atom_id res chain seq x y z
N MET A 1 -78.75 64.67 -22.08
CA MET A 1 -79.08 63.33 -21.56
C MET A 1 -77.78 62.53 -21.46
N THR A 2 -77.53 61.97 -20.26
CA THR A 2 -76.72 60.76 -19.97
C THR A 2 -75.28 60.68 -20.53
N CYS A 3 -74.23 60.87 -19.73
CA CYS A 3 -73.63 59.94 -18.74
C CYS A 3 -72.76 58.83 -19.38
N LEU A 4 -71.42 58.92 -19.24
CA LEU A 4 -70.59 57.86 -18.64
C LEU A 4 -69.15 58.36 -18.39
N ARG A 5 -68.70 58.28 -17.13
CA ARG A 5 -67.29 58.36 -16.68
C ARG A 5 -66.76 56.92 -16.47
N ILE A 6 -65.46 56.80 -16.15
CA ILE A 6 -64.75 55.71 -15.41
C ILE A 6 -64.13 54.62 -16.31
N HIS A 7 -62.85 54.20 -16.24
CA HIS A 7 -61.66 54.50 -15.42
C HIS A 7 -60.39 54.12 -16.22
N ALA A 8 -59.33 54.92 -16.16
CA ALA A 8 -57.99 54.54 -16.62
C ALA A 8 -57.21 53.91 -15.44
N PHE A 9 -56.85 52.63 -15.57
CA PHE A 9 -55.96 51.96 -14.62
C PHE A 9 -54.51 52.37 -14.90
N ALA A 10 -53.90 53.12 -13.98
CA ALA A 10 -52.47 53.38 -13.95
C ALA A 10 -51.76 52.19 -13.27
N ILE A 11 -50.97 51.45 -14.03
CA ILE A 11 -50.07 50.41 -13.51
C ILE A 11 -48.83 51.10 -12.98
N ILE A 12 -48.69 51.14 -11.65
CA ILE A 12 -47.48 51.61 -10.96
C ILE A 12 -46.47 50.47 -10.98
N LEU A 13 -45.40 50.62 -11.76
CA LEU A 13 -44.24 49.72 -11.75
C LEU A 13 -43.41 50.03 -10.48
N LEU A 14 -43.49 49.14 -9.47
CA LEU A 14 -42.59 49.16 -8.32
C LEU A 14 -41.26 48.51 -8.72
N LEU A 15 -40.26 49.35 -8.99
CA LEU A 15 -38.85 48.94 -9.11
C LEU A 15 -38.31 48.62 -7.71
N THR A 16 -38.23 47.33 -7.37
CA THR A 16 -37.45 46.86 -6.22
C THR A 16 -35.97 46.77 -6.61
N PRO A 17 -35.04 47.34 -5.82
CA PRO A 17 -33.62 47.16 -6.07
C PRO A 17 -33.23 45.73 -5.67
N ILE A 18 -32.86 44.93 -6.65
CA ILE A 18 -32.21 43.63 -6.42
C ILE A 18 -30.80 43.93 -5.90
N ALA A 19 -30.64 43.93 -4.58
CA ALA A 19 -29.33 43.89 -3.96
C ALA A 19 -28.69 42.54 -4.28
N ALA A 20 -27.72 42.53 -5.20
CA ALA A 20 -26.89 41.37 -5.47
C ALA A 20 -26.04 41.09 -4.22
N LEU A 21 -26.52 40.16 -3.40
CA LEU A 21 -25.77 39.62 -2.27
C LEU A 21 -24.68 38.71 -2.85
N SER A 22 -23.50 39.28 -3.10
CA SER A 22 -22.30 38.50 -3.35
C SER A 22 -21.95 37.72 -2.08
N ALA A 23 -22.44 36.48 -1.99
CA ALA A 23 -21.99 35.51 -1.01
C ALA A 23 -20.52 35.20 -1.31
N ARG A 24 -19.62 35.92 -0.64
CA ARG A 24 -18.22 35.58 -0.52
C ARG A 24 -18.20 34.29 0.29
N ALA A 25 -17.86 33.16 -0.35
CA ALA A 25 -17.55 31.95 0.37
C ALA A 25 -16.30 32.24 1.22
N GLU A 26 -16.51 32.57 2.49
CA GLU A 26 -15.47 32.48 3.49
C GLU A 26 -15.10 31.00 3.58
N ASN A 27 -13.85 30.67 3.21
CA ASN A 27 -13.26 29.38 3.53
C ASN A 27 -13.24 29.30 5.05
N ASP A 28 -14.27 28.70 5.65
CA ASP A 28 -14.27 28.34 7.06
C ASP A 28 -13.08 27.39 7.28
N ALA A 29 -12.00 27.94 7.85
CA ALA A 29 -10.87 27.15 8.28
C ALA A 29 -11.38 26.20 9.37
N VAL A 30 -11.31 24.90 9.10
CA VAL A 30 -11.67 23.87 10.10
C VAL A 30 -10.82 24.11 11.35
N PRO A 31 -11.43 24.29 12.54
CA PRO A 31 -10.69 24.59 13.76
C PRO A 31 -9.66 23.48 14.05
N GLN A 32 -8.36 23.83 14.01
CA GLN A 32 -7.31 22.88 14.36
C GLN A 32 -7.17 22.77 15.89
N THR A 33 -7.15 21.55 16.40
CA THR A 33 -6.93 21.27 17.82
C THR A 33 -5.64 20.47 17.97
N THR A 34 -4.83 20.79 18.99
CA THR A 34 -3.66 19.97 19.32
C THR A 34 -4.09 18.77 20.14
N ILE A 35 -3.73 17.56 19.68
CA ILE A 35 -3.91 16.31 20.40
C ILE A 35 -2.57 15.61 20.58
N THR A 36 -2.48 14.73 21.58
CA THR A 36 -1.38 13.77 21.69
C THR A 36 -1.81 12.45 21.06
N VAL A 37 -0.96 11.89 20.20
CA VAL A 37 -1.12 10.55 19.65
C VAL A 37 0.10 9.71 19.96
N LYS A 38 -0.08 8.39 20.01
CA LYS A 38 1.02 7.43 20.11
C LYS A 38 1.32 6.92 18.71
N ASP A 39 2.57 7.08 18.26
CA ASP A 39 3.01 6.56 16.96
C ASP A 39 3.40 5.07 17.06
N ILE A 40 3.74 4.45 15.93
CA ILE A 40 4.08 3.01 15.89
C ILE A 40 5.43 2.71 16.55
N ALA A 41 6.29 3.72 16.73
CA ALA A 41 7.50 3.60 17.55
C ALA A 41 7.22 3.75 19.06
N GLY A 42 5.96 3.91 19.47
CA GLY A 42 5.53 4.03 20.87
C GLY A 42 5.66 5.43 21.46
N ARG A 43 6.06 6.42 20.67
CA ARG A 43 6.33 7.80 21.11
C ARG A 43 5.03 8.58 21.24
N ASP A 44 4.94 9.44 22.25
CA ASP A 44 3.85 10.41 22.37
C ASP A 44 4.20 11.67 21.59
N VAL A 45 3.37 12.01 20.60
CA VAL A 45 3.62 13.10 19.65
C VAL A 45 2.43 14.05 19.65
N GLN A 46 2.68 15.35 19.85
CA GLN A 46 1.67 16.39 19.75
C GLN A 46 1.46 16.81 18.29
N ILE A 47 0.21 16.81 17.83
CA ILE A 47 -0.15 17.12 16.45
C ILE A 47 -1.40 18.00 16.42
N LYS A 48 -1.39 18.99 15.52
CA LYS A 48 -2.57 19.78 15.16
C LYS A 48 -3.43 19.01 14.18
N VAL A 49 -4.67 18.73 14.55
CA VAL A 49 -5.62 17.95 13.73
C VAL A 49 -6.86 18.79 13.38
N PRO A 50 -7.49 18.55 12.21
CA PRO A 50 -7.06 17.61 11.17
C PRO A 50 -5.81 18.11 10.43
N VAL A 51 -4.91 17.17 10.11
CA VAL A 51 -3.70 17.44 9.33
C VAL A 51 -4.09 17.86 7.92
N GLY A 52 -3.68 19.05 7.50
CA GLY A 52 -3.91 19.57 6.15
C GLY A 52 -2.68 19.46 5.25
N ARG A 53 -1.49 19.28 5.82
CA ARG A 53 -0.21 19.29 5.10
C ARG A 53 0.70 18.16 5.58
N MET A 54 0.86 17.14 4.76
CA MET A 54 1.58 15.91 5.05
C MET A 54 2.75 15.76 4.08
N LEU A 55 3.93 15.52 4.63
CA LEU A 55 5.10 15.10 3.86
C LEU A 55 5.24 13.59 3.98
N LEU A 56 5.16 12.89 2.85
CA LEU A 56 5.30 11.44 2.80
C LEU A 56 6.77 11.05 2.66
N GLY A 57 7.32 10.36 3.66
CA GLY A 57 8.70 9.90 3.60
C GLY A 57 8.92 8.77 2.60
N GLU A 58 7.86 8.05 2.25
CA GLU A 58 7.80 7.13 1.12
C GLU A 58 6.52 7.48 0.33
N GLY A 59 6.64 7.69 -0.98
CA GLY A 59 5.50 7.98 -1.85
C GLY A 59 4.45 6.87 -1.86
N ARG A 60 4.86 5.63 -1.59
CA ARG A 60 3.96 4.47 -1.43
C ARG A 60 3.01 4.58 -0.23
N GLN A 61 3.26 5.49 0.71
CA GLN A 61 2.30 5.82 1.77
C GLN A 61 0.98 6.38 1.21
N LEU A 62 0.96 6.81 -0.07
CA LEU A 62 -0.24 7.17 -0.81
C LEU A 62 -1.30 6.04 -0.79
N TYR A 63 -0.89 4.77 -0.72
CA TYR A 63 -1.82 3.63 -0.64
C TYR A 63 -2.82 3.78 0.52
N LEU A 64 -2.34 4.14 1.71
CA LEU A 64 -3.23 4.33 2.87
C LEU A 64 -3.93 5.69 2.82
N VAL A 65 -3.21 6.77 2.47
CA VAL A 65 -3.82 8.10 2.38
C VAL A 65 -5.03 8.07 1.44
N ALA A 66 -4.93 7.39 0.30
CA ALA A 66 -6.02 7.24 -0.65
C ALA A 66 -7.17 6.36 -0.18
N SER A 67 -6.92 5.36 0.66
CA SER A 67 -7.99 4.57 1.27
C SER A 67 -8.83 5.39 2.26
N LEU A 68 -8.21 6.37 2.93
CA LEU A 68 -8.83 7.24 3.93
C LEU A 68 -9.46 8.50 3.34
N ASP A 69 -8.93 9.01 2.23
CA ASP A 69 -9.41 10.22 1.55
C ASP A 69 -9.60 9.96 0.05
N ARG A 70 -10.61 9.16 -0.28
CA ARG A 70 -10.88 8.66 -1.64
C ARG A 70 -11.09 9.78 -2.66
N GLU A 71 -11.78 10.86 -2.28
CA GLU A 71 -12.20 11.88 -3.25
C GLU A 71 -11.02 12.72 -3.77
N ASP A 72 -10.14 13.14 -2.87
CA ASP A 72 -8.91 13.85 -3.21
C ASP A 72 -7.80 13.46 -2.22
N PRO A 73 -7.04 12.40 -2.51
CA PRO A 73 -5.95 11.96 -1.65
C PRO A 73 -4.75 12.92 -1.68
N LEU A 74 -4.68 13.80 -2.69
CA LEU A 74 -3.55 14.70 -2.89
C LEU A 74 -3.72 16.02 -2.14
N GLN A 75 -4.95 16.40 -1.77
CA GLN A 75 -5.23 17.68 -1.10
C GLN A 75 -4.39 17.91 0.17
N ARG A 76 -3.97 16.83 0.84
CA ARG A 76 -3.17 16.90 2.07
C ARG A 76 -1.69 16.69 1.84
N ILE A 77 -1.25 16.29 0.65
CA ILE A 77 0.15 15.93 0.41
C ILE A 77 0.89 17.16 -0.13
N VAL A 78 1.94 17.59 0.56
CA VAL A 78 2.72 18.79 0.17
C VAL A 78 4.04 18.45 -0.50
N ALA A 79 4.55 17.25 -0.24
CA ALA A 79 5.69 16.65 -0.89
C ALA A 79 5.78 15.17 -0.51
N TRP A 80 6.56 14.42 -1.28
CA TRP A 80 6.73 12.99 -1.10
C TRP A 80 8.05 12.50 -1.67
N ARG A 81 8.49 11.30 -1.29
CA ARG A 81 9.58 10.60 -1.97
C ARG A 81 9.10 10.05 -3.31
N ASN A 82 10.00 9.97 -4.29
CA ASN A 82 9.70 9.53 -5.65
C ASN A 82 9.61 8.00 -5.82
N ASP A 83 9.70 7.20 -4.75
CA ASP A 83 9.77 5.74 -4.80
C ASP A 83 8.50 5.09 -5.36
N LEU A 84 7.32 5.73 -5.27
CA LEU A 84 6.13 5.22 -5.97
C LEU A 84 6.32 5.27 -7.50
N ILE A 85 6.92 6.34 -8.02
CA ILE A 85 7.13 6.54 -9.47
C ILE A 85 8.04 5.46 -10.03
N GLU A 86 9.07 5.10 -9.27
CA GLU A 86 10.12 4.18 -9.72
C GLU A 86 9.79 2.71 -9.40
N ALA A 87 9.21 2.42 -8.23
CA ALA A 87 8.93 1.06 -7.78
C ALA A 87 7.53 0.54 -8.14
N ASP A 88 6.60 1.43 -8.45
CA ASP A 88 5.24 1.09 -8.88
C ASP A 88 4.69 2.10 -9.90
N PRO A 89 5.33 2.18 -11.09
CA PRO A 89 4.95 3.13 -12.13
C PRO A 89 3.50 2.91 -12.63
N ALA A 90 2.99 1.68 -12.56
CA ALA A 90 1.64 1.34 -12.99
C ALA A 90 0.58 1.99 -12.08
N THR A 91 0.72 1.88 -10.75
CA THR A 91 -0.19 2.59 -9.83
C THR A 91 0.00 4.09 -9.92
N TYR A 92 1.25 4.58 -10.00
CA TYR A 92 1.50 6.01 -10.21
C TYR A 92 0.73 6.55 -11.42
N LYS A 93 0.76 5.82 -12.55
CA LYS A 93 0.01 6.18 -13.76
C LYS A 93 -1.49 6.24 -13.52
N GLN A 94 -2.09 5.29 -12.80
CA GLN A 94 -3.52 5.31 -12.51
C GLN A 94 -3.93 6.55 -11.69
N TYR A 95 -3.12 6.92 -10.69
CA TYR A 95 -3.35 8.14 -9.93
C TYR A 95 -3.12 9.39 -10.78
N LEU A 96 -2.08 9.42 -11.63
CA LEU A 96 -1.80 10.55 -12.52
C LEU A 96 -2.92 10.78 -13.54
N ASP A 97 -3.44 9.71 -14.14
CA ASP A 97 -4.54 9.79 -15.11
C ASP A 97 -5.82 10.37 -14.47
N LYS A 98 -6.07 10.05 -13.19
CA LYS A 98 -7.21 10.59 -12.44
C LYS A 98 -6.96 11.97 -11.81
N PHE A 99 -5.73 12.22 -11.37
CA PHE A 99 -5.30 13.43 -10.69
C PHE A 99 -4.03 13.99 -11.37
N PRO A 100 -4.17 14.72 -12.49
CA PRO A 100 -3.02 15.26 -13.23
C PRO A 100 -2.10 16.19 -12.42
N GLU A 101 -2.62 16.81 -11.37
CA GLU A 101 -1.85 17.64 -10.43
C GLU A 101 -0.77 16.84 -9.68
N LEU A 102 -0.87 15.51 -9.63
CA LEU A 102 0.17 14.64 -9.07
C LEU A 102 1.54 14.88 -9.70
N ALA A 103 1.60 15.21 -10.99
CA ALA A 103 2.86 15.52 -11.68
C ALA A 103 3.55 16.80 -11.17
N LYS A 104 2.81 17.70 -10.51
CA LYS A 104 3.34 18.96 -9.96
C LYS A 104 3.76 18.82 -8.49
N LEU A 105 3.43 17.71 -7.84
CA LEU A 105 3.73 17.49 -6.44
C LEU A 105 5.25 17.39 -6.23
N PRO A 106 5.86 18.22 -5.35
CA PRO A 106 7.30 18.20 -5.15
C PRO A 106 7.82 16.84 -4.67
N THR A 107 8.82 16.30 -5.36
CA THR A 107 9.43 15.00 -5.06
C THR A 107 10.81 15.14 -4.43
N PHE A 108 11.15 14.24 -3.51
CA PHE A 108 12.51 14.02 -3.03
C PHE A 108 13.07 12.71 -3.59
N LYS A 109 14.35 12.71 -3.97
CA LYS A 109 15.08 11.49 -4.33
C LYS A 109 15.53 10.74 -3.08
N GLY A 110 15.70 9.43 -3.18
CA GLY A 110 16.29 8.60 -2.14
C GLY A 110 15.65 7.22 -2.09
N ASN A 111 16.29 6.30 -1.38
CA ASN A 111 15.83 4.91 -1.24
C ASN A 111 15.22 4.67 0.14
N GLU A 112 14.64 3.49 0.34
CA GLU A 112 14.17 3.00 1.65
C GLU A 112 15.23 3.21 2.74
N GLY A 113 14.80 3.63 3.94
CA GLY A 113 15.68 3.92 5.07
C GLY A 113 16.57 5.18 4.95
N SER A 114 16.64 5.83 3.78
CA SER A 114 17.45 7.05 3.61
C SER A 114 16.81 8.26 4.28
N LEU A 115 17.63 9.21 4.74
CA LEU A 115 17.16 10.50 5.26
C LEU A 115 16.55 11.34 4.12
N ILE A 116 15.48 12.07 4.46
CA ILE A 116 15.02 13.18 3.63
C ILE A 116 15.85 14.40 4.03
N ASP A 117 16.21 15.24 3.07
CA ASP A 117 16.88 16.49 3.40
C ASP A 117 15.99 17.39 4.26
N ILE A 118 16.50 17.80 5.44
CA ILE A 118 15.75 18.56 6.45
C ILE A 118 15.32 19.92 5.90
N GLU A 119 16.21 20.64 5.21
CA GLU A 119 15.93 21.97 4.68
C GLU A 119 14.80 21.90 3.65
N SER A 120 14.89 20.91 2.76
CA SER A 120 13.87 20.63 1.76
C SER A 120 12.52 20.26 2.37
N ALA A 121 12.51 19.55 3.51
CA ALA A 121 11.28 19.26 4.25
C ALA A 121 10.66 20.52 4.88
N ILE A 122 11.47 21.35 5.54
CA ILE A 122 11.02 22.58 6.23
C ILE A 122 10.37 23.57 5.25
N VAL A 123 10.96 23.76 4.06
CA VAL A 123 10.46 24.69 3.04
C VAL A 123 9.04 24.34 2.58
N LYS A 124 8.63 23.07 2.69
CA LYS A 124 7.26 22.63 2.37
C LYS A 124 6.25 22.94 3.46
N LYS A 125 6.69 23.36 4.65
CA LYS A 125 5.84 23.68 5.81
C LYS A 125 4.79 22.59 6.08
N PRO A 126 5.21 21.32 6.27
CA PRO A 126 4.26 20.25 6.61
C PRO A 126 3.76 20.41 8.05
N ASP A 127 2.51 20.04 8.28
CA ASP A 127 1.94 19.85 9.62
C ASP A 127 2.44 18.54 10.25
N VAL A 128 2.86 17.57 9.43
CA VAL A 128 3.44 16.30 9.86
C VAL A 128 4.32 15.67 8.78
N VAL A 129 5.39 14.99 9.20
CA VAL A 129 6.22 14.12 8.36
C VAL A 129 5.94 12.66 8.72
N LEU A 130 5.55 11.84 7.74
CA LEU A 130 5.33 10.40 7.94
C LEU A 130 6.54 9.59 7.49
N LEU A 131 7.13 8.79 8.38
CA LEU A 131 8.27 7.93 8.08
C LEU A 131 7.93 6.48 8.40
N ASN A 132 8.46 5.53 7.62
CA ASN A 132 8.39 4.12 8.01
C ASN A 132 9.38 3.82 9.14
N LEU A 133 9.07 2.80 9.97
CA LEU A 133 9.95 2.35 11.06
C LEU A 133 11.38 2.03 10.61
N GLU A 134 11.58 1.62 9.34
CA GLU A 134 12.92 1.36 8.79
C GLU A 134 13.86 2.55 8.92
N ALA A 135 13.34 3.77 8.72
CA ALA A 135 14.14 4.97 8.76
C ALA A 135 14.52 5.37 10.20
N LYS A 136 13.94 4.72 11.22
CA LYS A 136 14.06 5.15 12.63
C LYS A 136 15.52 5.26 13.08
N GLN A 137 16.34 4.24 12.83
CA GLN A 137 17.73 4.25 13.28
C GLN A 137 18.52 5.40 12.63
N ALA A 138 18.44 5.53 11.31
CA ALA A 138 19.12 6.60 10.59
C ALA A 138 18.66 8.00 11.06
N ASN A 139 17.37 8.15 11.35
CA ASN A 139 16.81 9.40 11.87
C ASN A 139 17.29 9.71 13.30
N GLU A 140 17.41 8.70 14.17
CA GLU A 140 17.95 8.87 15.52
C GLU A 140 19.42 9.27 15.49
N ASP A 141 20.23 8.60 14.66
CA ASP A 141 21.64 8.92 14.47
C ASP A 141 21.84 10.36 13.97
N ALA A 142 20.94 10.84 13.11
CA ALA A 142 20.97 12.19 12.55
C ALA A 142 20.25 13.25 13.41
N GLN A 143 19.64 12.86 14.53
CA GLN A 143 18.76 13.71 15.35
C GLN A 143 17.66 14.40 14.52
N TYR A 144 17.14 13.68 13.52
CA TYR A 144 16.21 14.22 12.51
C TYR A 144 14.89 14.65 13.15
N VAL A 145 14.37 13.83 14.07
CA VAL A 145 13.12 14.08 14.79
C VAL A 145 13.25 15.34 15.64
N GLU A 146 14.33 15.48 16.41
CA GLU A 146 14.57 16.60 17.31
C GLU A 146 14.71 17.91 16.54
N LYS A 147 15.42 17.88 15.40
CA LYS A 147 15.59 19.05 14.53
C LYS A 147 14.26 19.54 13.98
N LEU A 148 13.40 18.64 13.47
CA LEU A 148 12.08 19.03 12.98
C LEU A 148 11.14 19.48 14.11
N ALA A 149 11.21 18.83 15.28
CA ALA A 149 10.42 19.21 16.45
C ALA A 149 10.75 20.63 16.94
N SER A 150 12.02 21.07 16.84
CA SER A 150 12.42 22.45 17.17
C SER A 150 11.79 23.53 16.28
N LEU A 151 11.16 23.11 15.17
CA LEU A 151 10.46 23.95 14.21
C LEU A 151 8.95 23.66 14.18
N ASP A 152 8.43 23.02 15.23
CA ASP A 152 7.02 22.60 15.37
C ASP A 152 6.53 21.67 14.24
N ILE A 153 7.42 20.89 13.63
CA ILE A 153 7.10 19.87 12.61
C ILE A 153 7.19 18.47 13.26
N PRO A 154 6.07 17.86 13.65
CA PRO A 154 6.07 16.53 14.22
C PRO A 154 6.40 15.46 13.17
N VAL A 155 7.10 14.42 13.61
CA VAL A 155 7.36 13.20 12.83
C VAL A 155 6.55 12.07 13.42
N LEU A 156 5.83 11.31 12.59
CA LEU A 156 5.19 10.05 12.99
C LEU A 156 5.84 8.86 12.31
N TYR A 157 6.16 7.83 13.08
CA TYR A 157 6.51 6.53 12.52
C TYR A 157 5.27 5.67 12.28
N ILE A 158 5.24 5.02 11.12
CA ILE A 158 4.24 4.05 10.70
C ILE A 158 4.90 2.74 10.26
N ASP A 159 4.13 1.67 10.10
CA ASP A 159 4.67 0.39 9.65
C ASP A 159 3.65 -0.51 8.93
N PHE A 160 4.02 -0.95 7.74
CA PHE A 160 3.40 -2.05 7.00
C PHE A 160 4.42 -3.14 6.64
N ARG A 161 5.66 -3.01 7.09
CA ARG A 161 6.81 -3.77 6.58
C ARG A 161 7.39 -4.70 7.64
N HIS A 162 7.71 -4.19 8.83
CA HIS A 162 8.46 -4.93 9.83
C HIS A 162 7.57 -5.90 10.61
N ASN A 163 6.40 -5.43 11.08
CA ASN A 163 5.44 -6.24 11.82
C ASN A 163 4.00 -5.97 11.33
N PRO A 164 3.69 -6.23 10.04
CA PRO A 164 2.44 -5.81 9.42
C PRO A 164 1.17 -6.28 10.14
N LEU A 165 1.16 -7.50 10.68
CA LEU A 165 -0.01 -8.00 11.41
C LEU A 165 -0.28 -7.26 12.71
N GLN A 166 0.77 -6.75 13.35
CA GLN A 166 0.64 -6.00 14.59
C GLN A 166 0.35 -4.52 14.29
N ASN A 167 0.98 -3.97 13.25
CA ASN A 167 1.08 -2.52 13.07
C ASN A 167 0.19 -1.94 11.97
N THR A 168 -0.36 -2.73 11.04
CA THR A 168 -1.18 -2.19 9.94
C THR A 168 -2.46 -1.55 10.49
N ASP A 169 -3.18 -2.24 11.37
CA ASP A 169 -4.41 -1.74 11.99
C ASP A 169 -4.14 -0.48 12.85
N PRO A 170 -3.18 -0.47 13.80
CA PRO A 170 -2.77 0.74 14.49
C PRO A 170 -2.36 1.89 13.57
N THR A 171 -1.66 1.61 12.47
CA THR A 171 -1.27 2.63 11.48
C THR A 171 -2.49 3.24 10.80
N ILE A 172 -3.46 2.42 10.38
CA ILE A 172 -4.72 2.88 9.78
C ILE A 172 -5.50 3.75 10.78
N ARG A 173 -5.61 3.33 12.05
CA ARG A 173 -6.27 4.12 13.10
C ARG A 173 -5.56 5.45 13.36
N LEU A 174 -4.22 5.43 13.42
CA LEU A 174 -3.41 6.63 13.63
C LEU A 174 -3.66 7.65 12.51
N LEU A 175 -3.57 7.21 11.24
CA LEU A 175 -3.82 8.11 10.11
C LEU A 175 -5.29 8.56 10.04
N GLY A 176 -6.23 7.66 10.33
CA GLY A 176 -7.65 7.99 10.46
C GLY A 176 -7.87 9.13 11.46
N LYS A 177 -7.28 9.02 12.65
CA LYS A 177 -7.39 10.03 13.71
C LYS A 177 -6.79 11.38 13.31
N ILE A 178 -5.57 11.42 12.77
CA ILE A 178 -4.94 12.70 12.42
C ILE A 178 -5.59 13.37 11.20
N MET A 179 -6.26 12.60 10.33
CA MET A 179 -6.95 13.11 9.15
C MET A 179 -8.42 13.48 9.42
N GLY A 180 -8.98 13.15 10.59
CA GLY A 180 -10.43 13.28 10.86
C GLY A 180 -11.26 12.33 10.00
N ARG A 181 -10.82 11.06 9.94
CA ARG A 181 -11.32 9.97 9.12
C ARG A 181 -11.43 8.67 9.94
N GLU A 182 -11.73 8.75 11.23
CA GLU A 182 -11.77 7.60 12.14
C GLU A 182 -12.77 6.53 11.72
N GLU A 183 -14.01 6.91 11.38
CA GLU A 183 -15.04 5.98 10.92
C GLU A 183 -14.58 5.24 9.65
N ARG A 184 -14.00 5.99 8.71
CA ARG A 184 -13.43 5.44 7.47
C ARG A 184 -12.27 4.49 7.74
N ALA A 185 -11.43 4.79 8.73
CA ALA A 185 -10.33 3.91 9.14
C ALA A 185 -10.85 2.59 9.69
N GLU A 186 -11.88 2.61 10.54
CA GLU A 186 -12.49 1.37 11.04
C GLU A 186 -13.20 0.57 9.93
N ASP A 187 -13.81 1.22 8.94
CA ASP A 187 -14.36 0.53 7.76
C ASP A 187 -13.29 -0.22 6.96
N VAL A 188 -12.12 0.42 6.75
CA VAL A 188 -10.98 -0.19 6.06
C VAL A 188 -10.47 -1.40 6.87
N ILE A 189 -10.35 -1.26 8.19
CA ILE A 189 -9.90 -2.32 9.09
C ILE A 189 -10.88 -3.49 9.07
N ALA A 190 -12.18 -3.22 9.19
CA ALA A 190 -13.23 -4.24 9.18
C ALA A 190 -13.23 -5.03 7.87
N PHE A 191 -13.09 -4.36 6.72
CA PHE A 191 -12.98 -5.04 5.43
C PHE A 191 -11.77 -5.96 5.37
N ARG A 192 -10.59 -5.47 5.78
CA ARG A 192 -9.34 -6.24 5.79
C ARG A 192 -9.46 -7.48 6.69
N LYS A 193 -10.01 -7.31 7.90
CA LYS A 193 -10.24 -8.41 8.83
C LYS A 193 -11.18 -9.46 8.24
N GLN A 194 -12.31 -9.03 7.66
CA GLN A 194 -13.24 -9.95 7.01
C GLN A 194 -12.58 -10.72 5.86
N ALA A 195 -11.72 -10.06 5.07
CA ALA A 195 -11.00 -10.72 3.99
C ALA A 195 -10.01 -11.77 4.51
N MET A 196 -9.34 -11.51 5.63
CA MET A 196 -8.43 -12.44 6.30
C MET A 196 -9.16 -13.65 6.91
N GLU A 197 -10.30 -13.42 7.58
CA GLU A 197 -11.13 -14.45 8.21
C GLU A 197 -11.56 -15.55 7.22
N ARG A 198 -11.78 -15.21 5.94
CA ARG A 198 -12.12 -16.19 4.88
C ARG A 198 -11.04 -17.25 4.68
N VAL A 199 -9.79 -16.95 4.99
CA VAL A 199 -8.67 -17.90 4.95
C VAL A 199 -8.53 -18.60 6.30
N GLU A 200 -8.49 -17.82 7.38
CA GLU A 200 -8.25 -18.32 8.74
C GLU A 200 -9.31 -19.33 9.19
N ASP A 201 -10.59 -19.08 8.91
CA ASP A 201 -11.70 -19.95 9.31
C ASP A 201 -11.61 -21.34 8.63
N VAL A 202 -11.26 -21.35 7.34
CA VAL A 202 -11.12 -22.59 6.56
C VAL A 202 -9.94 -23.41 7.09
N LEU A 203 -8.79 -22.77 7.34
CA LEU A 203 -7.60 -23.44 7.86
C LEU A 203 -7.79 -23.93 9.29
N ALA A 204 -8.45 -23.16 10.15
CA ALA A 204 -8.75 -23.55 11.53
C ALA A 204 -9.65 -24.79 11.59
N LYS A 205 -10.62 -24.89 10.66
CA LYS A 205 -11.56 -26.01 10.57
C LYS A 205 -10.93 -27.27 9.97
N THR A 206 -10.13 -27.13 8.92
CA THR A 206 -9.63 -28.26 8.13
C THR A 206 -8.25 -28.74 8.55
N LYS A 207 -7.42 -27.84 9.11
CA LYS A 207 -6.05 -28.11 9.59
C LYS A 207 -5.22 -28.89 8.56
N PRO A 208 -5.08 -28.38 7.32
CA PRO A 208 -4.36 -29.09 6.28
C PRO A 208 -2.87 -29.22 6.64
N GLY A 209 -2.17 -30.14 5.96
CA GLY A 209 -0.71 -30.17 6.01
C GLY A 209 -0.14 -28.83 5.52
N ARG A 210 1.01 -28.41 6.05
CA ARG A 210 1.61 -27.10 5.73
C ARG A 210 2.73 -27.27 4.70
N PRO A 211 2.53 -26.95 3.41
CA PRO A 211 3.58 -27.09 2.40
C PRO A 211 4.75 -26.16 2.72
N LYS A 212 5.98 -26.62 2.46
CA LYS A 212 7.17 -25.78 2.59
C LYS A 212 7.23 -24.78 1.46
N VAL A 213 7.35 -23.50 1.80
CA VAL A 213 7.40 -22.40 0.84
C VAL A 213 8.75 -21.71 0.94
N PHE A 214 9.42 -21.58 -0.19
CA PHE A 214 10.53 -20.66 -0.34
C PHE A 214 10.05 -19.38 -1.02
N ILE A 215 10.26 -18.23 -0.38
CA ILE A 215 9.90 -16.93 -0.96
C ILE A 215 11.17 -16.25 -1.45
N GLU A 216 11.27 -16.05 -2.76
CA GLU A 216 12.33 -15.21 -3.32
C GLU A 216 11.87 -13.75 -3.33
N ARG A 217 12.51 -12.96 -2.48
CA ARG A 217 12.31 -11.52 -2.41
C ARG A 217 13.01 -10.86 -3.58
N ILE A 218 12.29 -9.91 -4.20
CA ILE A 218 12.76 -9.12 -5.33
C ILE A 218 13.34 -9.93 -6.50
N GLY A 219 12.72 -11.05 -6.86
CA GLY A 219 13.27 -11.98 -7.86
C GLY A 219 13.57 -11.30 -9.19
N GLY A 220 14.80 -11.48 -9.69
CA GLY A 220 15.25 -10.97 -10.98
C GLY A 220 15.67 -9.51 -10.98
N TYR A 221 15.75 -8.90 -9.79
CA TYR A 221 16.42 -7.61 -9.56
C TYR A 221 17.95 -7.74 -9.66
N THR A 222 18.49 -8.87 -9.21
CA THR A 222 19.90 -9.30 -9.39
C THR A 222 19.95 -10.63 -10.13
N GLU A 223 21.11 -10.98 -10.69
CA GLU A 223 21.33 -12.33 -11.23
C GLU A 223 21.36 -13.37 -10.10
N ASP A 224 21.89 -12.96 -8.94
CA ASP A 224 21.99 -13.81 -7.76
C ASP A 224 20.64 -14.08 -7.09
N CYS A 225 20.50 -15.30 -6.62
CA CYS A 225 19.55 -15.74 -5.58
C CYS A 225 20.22 -15.57 -4.20
N CYS A 226 19.59 -15.67 -3.03
CA CYS A 226 18.21 -15.95 -2.73
C CYS A 226 17.76 -14.99 -1.62
N LEU A 227 17.65 -13.70 -1.94
CA LEU A 227 17.04 -12.76 -1.00
C LEU A 227 15.66 -13.29 -0.61
N SER A 228 15.34 -13.25 0.67
CA SER A 228 14.14 -13.90 1.20
C SER A 228 13.55 -13.13 2.38
N PHE A 229 12.39 -13.61 2.83
CA PHE A 229 11.67 -13.11 3.99
C PHE A 229 11.83 -14.10 5.15
N GLY A 230 12.13 -13.59 6.35
CA GLY A 230 12.20 -14.39 7.58
C GLY A 230 10.84 -14.56 8.24
N ALA A 231 10.79 -14.49 9.56
CA ALA A 231 9.57 -14.80 10.33
C ALA A 231 8.43 -13.77 10.24
N GLU A 232 8.68 -12.61 9.63
CA GLU A 232 7.72 -11.51 9.49
C GLU A 232 7.39 -11.25 8.01
N ASN A 233 6.45 -10.33 7.76
CA ASN A 233 6.06 -9.90 6.42
C ASN A 233 5.59 -11.08 5.54
N PHE A 234 6.03 -11.22 4.29
CA PHE A 234 5.64 -12.33 3.40
C PHE A 234 5.90 -13.72 4.01
N GLY A 235 6.91 -13.88 4.86
CA GLY A 235 7.11 -15.12 5.60
C GLY A 235 5.96 -15.41 6.56
N LYS A 236 5.47 -14.38 7.25
CA LYS A 236 4.27 -14.46 8.08
C LYS A 236 3.00 -14.66 7.26
N TYR A 237 2.92 -14.08 6.06
CA TYR A 237 1.77 -14.27 5.16
C TYR A 237 1.66 -15.74 4.71
N VAL A 238 2.79 -16.42 4.49
CA VAL A 238 2.83 -17.87 4.26
C VAL A 238 2.28 -18.64 5.46
N ASP A 239 2.68 -18.29 6.69
CA ASP A 239 2.18 -18.96 7.88
C ASP A 239 0.65 -18.80 8.04
N LEU A 240 0.14 -17.58 7.81
CA LEU A 240 -1.30 -17.29 7.85
C LEU A 240 -2.08 -18.02 6.75
N ALA A 241 -1.46 -18.22 5.60
CA ALA A 241 -2.00 -18.99 4.49
C ALA A 241 -1.89 -20.51 4.67
N GLY A 242 -1.41 -20.98 5.82
CA GLY A 242 -1.31 -22.40 6.13
C GLY A 242 -0.10 -23.09 5.49
N GLY A 243 0.96 -22.35 5.17
CA GLY A 243 2.25 -22.89 4.73
C GLY A 243 3.29 -22.90 5.85
N HIS A 244 4.50 -23.33 5.52
CA HIS A 244 5.70 -23.18 6.34
C HIS A 244 6.74 -22.40 5.56
N ASN A 245 7.07 -21.18 6.00
CA ASN A 245 8.11 -20.39 5.35
C ASN A 245 9.50 -20.93 5.73
N ILE A 246 10.23 -21.44 4.74
CA ILE A 246 11.62 -21.91 4.92
C ILE A 246 12.53 -20.79 5.43
N GLY A 247 12.30 -19.54 5.00
CA GLY A 247 13.12 -18.41 5.43
C GLY A 247 13.11 -18.20 6.95
N SER A 248 11.98 -18.51 7.61
CA SER A 248 11.83 -18.40 9.07
C SER A 248 12.75 -19.34 9.85
N ASP A 249 13.24 -20.42 9.24
CA ASP A 249 14.13 -21.38 9.88
C ASP A 249 15.58 -20.85 9.99
N PHE A 250 15.94 -19.86 9.16
CA PHE A 250 17.31 -19.35 9.04
C PHE A 250 17.43 -17.84 9.34
N LEU A 251 16.36 -17.08 9.13
CA LEU A 251 16.36 -15.62 9.20
C LEU A 251 15.52 -15.14 10.38
N PRO A 252 16.15 -14.69 11.48
CA PRO A 252 15.43 -14.20 12.67
C PRO A 252 14.78 -12.83 12.44
N SER A 253 15.23 -12.08 11.42
CA SER A 253 14.72 -10.75 11.03
C SER A 253 13.72 -10.83 9.87
N THR A 254 13.09 -9.70 9.54
CA THR A 254 12.12 -9.60 8.43
C THR A 254 12.70 -10.03 7.08
N PHE A 255 13.96 -9.67 6.79
CA PHE A 255 14.64 -10.00 5.53
C PHE A 255 16.01 -10.62 5.79
N GLY A 256 16.51 -11.31 4.76
CA GLY A 256 17.87 -11.83 4.69
C GLY A 256 18.14 -12.53 3.37
N GLN A 257 19.16 -13.38 3.34
CA GLN A 257 19.53 -14.17 2.16
C GLN A 257 19.83 -15.59 2.59
N LEU A 258 19.32 -16.56 1.83
CA LEU A 258 19.73 -17.96 1.92
C LEU A 258 20.75 -18.26 0.81
N SER A 259 21.60 -19.25 1.01
CA SER A 259 22.40 -19.80 -0.07
C SER A 259 21.51 -20.68 -0.99
N PRO A 260 21.82 -20.80 -2.29
CA PRO A 260 21.13 -21.73 -3.19
C PRO A 260 21.06 -23.17 -2.64
N GLU A 261 22.14 -23.64 -2.01
CA GLU A 261 22.21 -24.98 -1.42
C GLU A 261 21.26 -25.14 -0.23
N GLN A 262 21.12 -24.10 0.60
CA GLN A 262 20.14 -24.10 1.69
C GLN A 262 18.71 -24.24 1.13
N VAL A 263 18.39 -23.58 0.01
CA VAL A 263 17.09 -23.71 -0.66
C VAL A 263 16.88 -25.13 -1.17
N VAL A 264 17.87 -25.70 -1.87
CA VAL A 264 17.80 -27.08 -2.39
C VAL A 264 17.62 -28.10 -1.27
N VAL A 265 18.42 -28.03 -0.20
CA VAL A 265 18.35 -28.97 0.93
C VAL A 265 17.04 -28.82 1.70
N SER A 266 16.49 -27.62 1.80
CA SER A 266 15.19 -27.39 2.44
C SER A 266 14.03 -28.02 1.68
N ASN A 267 14.24 -28.28 0.38
CA ASN A 267 13.32 -28.93 -0.55
C ASN A 267 11.90 -28.31 -0.51
N PRO A 268 11.73 -27.06 -0.97
CA PRO A 268 10.42 -26.41 -1.02
C PRO A 268 9.42 -27.21 -1.86
N ASP A 269 8.17 -27.27 -1.39
CA ASP A 269 7.02 -27.73 -2.16
C ASP A 269 6.53 -26.66 -3.14
N GLN A 270 6.76 -25.39 -2.79
CA GLN A 270 6.25 -24.20 -3.49
C GLN A 270 7.34 -23.11 -3.50
N VAL A 271 7.51 -22.43 -4.64
CA VAL A 271 8.34 -21.23 -4.75
C VAL A 271 7.47 -20.03 -5.08
N ILE A 272 7.57 -18.96 -4.29
CA ILE A 272 6.86 -17.70 -4.52
C ILE A 272 7.89 -16.60 -4.76
N VAL A 273 7.82 -15.98 -5.93
CA VAL A 273 8.70 -14.88 -6.32
C VAL A 273 7.96 -13.57 -6.15
N THR A 274 8.39 -12.72 -5.21
CA THR A 274 7.85 -11.35 -5.15
C THR A 274 8.53 -10.52 -6.24
N SER A 275 7.74 -9.88 -7.09
CA SER A 275 8.24 -9.09 -8.22
C SER A 275 7.34 -7.90 -8.56
N ALA A 276 7.76 -7.06 -9.49
CA ALA A 276 6.97 -5.97 -10.04
C ALA A 276 7.55 -5.53 -11.40
N ASP A 277 6.96 -4.50 -12.01
CA ASP A 277 7.62 -3.79 -13.10
C ASP A 277 8.80 -2.95 -12.56
N TRP A 278 10.01 -3.49 -12.70
CA TRP A 278 11.25 -2.79 -12.36
C TRP A 278 12.03 -2.34 -13.59
N GLN A 279 11.35 -2.08 -14.71
CA GLN A 279 12.01 -1.55 -15.90
C GLN A 279 12.79 -0.26 -15.61
N ALA A 280 12.34 0.56 -14.65
CA ALA A 280 13.04 1.78 -14.23
C ALA A 280 14.33 1.51 -13.43
N TYR A 281 14.37 0.45 -12.62
CA TYR A 281 15.52 0.11 -11.78
C TYR A 281 16.51 -0.83 -12.46
N VAL A 282 16.00 -1.86 -13.12
CA VAL A 282 16.79 -2.95 -13.72
C VAL A 282 16.32 -3.19 -15.16
N PRO A 283 16.64 -2.29 -16.11
CA PRO A 283 16.34 -2.49 -17.53
C PRO A 283 16.91 -3.83 -18.03
N GLY A 284 16.07 -4.66 -18.63
CA GLY A 284 16.48 -5.98 -19.13
C GLY A 284 16.66 -7.07 -18.07
N GLY A 285 16.33 -6.78 -16.80
CA GLY A 285 16.37 -7.75 -15.71
C GLY A 285 15.38 -8.92 -15.87
N ARG A 286 15.58 -9.94 -15.05
CA ARG A 286 14.75 -11.16 -15.00
C ARG A 286 13.51 -11.02 -14.11
N TRP A 287 13.20 -9.80 -13.68
CA TRP A 287 12.00 -9.49 -12.91
C TRP A 287 10.73 -9.84 -13.70
N ILE A 288 9.69 -10.22 -12.98
CA ILE A 288 8.43 -10.72 -13.52
C ILE A 288 7.41 -9.57 -13.44
N PRO A 289 6.87 -9.07 -14.57
CA PRO A 289 5.84 -8.03 -14.52
C PRO A 289 4.63 -8.56 -13.77
N VAL A 290 4.33 -8.02 -12.60
CA VAL A 290 3.08 -8.23 -11.87
C VAL A 290 2.71 -6.90 -11.25
N GLY A 291 1.41 -6.69 -11.03
CA GLY A 291 0.86 -5.40 -10.61
C GLY A 291 -0.32 -4.99 -11.50
N PRO A 292 -0.82 -3.76 -11.34
CA PRO A 292 -1.99 -3.29 -12.07
C PRO A 292 -1.79 -3.36 -13.59
N ASN A 293 -2.71 -4.03 -14.27
CA ASN A 293 -2.75 -4.23 -15.72
C ASN A 293 -1.50 -4.92 -16.31
N ALA A 294 -0.83 -5.76 -15.52
CA ALA A 294 0.29 -6.56 -16.01
C ALA A 294 -0.16 -7.60 -17.06
N ASP A 295 0.65 -7.79 -18.11
CA ASP A 295 0.48 -8.86 -19.09
C ASP A 295 0.89 -10.20 -18.48
N LEU A 296 -0.09 -10.95 -17.98
CA LEU A 296 0.13 -12.23 -17.30
C LEU A 296 0.75 -13.32 -18.20
N ASP A 297 0.60 -13.24 -19.53
CA ASP A 297 1.27 -14.16 -20.45
C ASP A 297 2.77 -13.88 -20.51
N ALA A 298 3.14 -12.59 -20.53
CA ALA A 298 4.55 -12.19 -20.39
C ALA A 298 5.10 -12.55 -19.00
N SER A 299 4.32 -12.36 -17.95
CA SER A 299 4.69 -12.75 -16.57
C SER A 299 4.99 -14.24 -16.48
N ARG A 300 4.10 -15.07 -17.01
CA ARG A 300 4.24 -16.53 -17.04
C ARG A 300 5.51 -16.96 -17.76
N LYS A 301 5.77 -16.39 -18.96
CA LYS A 301 7.00 -16.66 -19.72
C LYS A 301 8.27 -16.30 -18.95
N LYS A 302 8.27 -15.19 -18.19
CA LYS A 302 9.42 -14.83 -17.35
C LYS A 302 9.53 -15.72 -16.11
N LEU A 303 8.41 -16.13 -15.52
CA LEU A 303 8.39 -17.05 -14.38
C LEU A 303 8.94 -18.45 -14.74
N GLU A 304 8.75 -18.93 -15.97
CA GLU A 304 9.37 -20.18 -16.46
C GLU A 304 10.89 -20.19 -16.30
N TRP A 305 11.56 -19.04 -16.43
CA TRP A 305 13.01 -18.98 -16.26
C TRP A 305 13.45 -19.40 -14.85
N TYR A 306 12.63 -19.14 -13.83
CA TYR A 306 12.95 -19.49 -12.45
C TYR A 306 12.99 -21.00 -12.26
N THR A 307 12.18 -21.78 -12.97
CA THR A 307 12.18 -23.25 -12.83
C THR A 307 13.50 -23.90 -13.24
N MET A 308 14.35 -23.18 -13.99
CA MET A 308 15.62 -23.68 -14.51
C MET A 308 16.83 -23.29 -13.64
N ARG A 309 16.64 -22.53 -12.55
CA ARG A 309 17.75 -22.06 -11.73
C ARG A 309 18.28 -23.18 -10.82
N ASP A 310 19.60 -23.18 -10.64
CA ASP A 310 20.30 -24.15 -9.78
C ASP A 310 19.80 -24.14 -8.33
N ALA A 311 19.35 -22.98 -7.84
CA ALA A 311 18.76 -22.81 -6.51
C ALA A 311 17.49 -23.68 -6.26
N TYR A 312 16.89 -24.24 -7.32
CA TYR A 312 15.72 -25.12 -7.20
C TYR A 312 15.94 -26.52 -7.78
N ALA A 313 17.18 -26.84 -8.18
CA ALA A 313 17.50 -28.11 -8.79
C ALA A 313 17.10 -29.30 -7.91
N GLY A 314 16.30 -30.22 -8.45
CA GLY A 314 15.86 -31.43 -7.76
C GLY A 314 14.82 -31.21 -6.66
N THR A 315 14.34 -29.98 -6.47
CA THR A 315 13.30 -29.69 -5.46
C THR A 315 11.92 -30.20 -5.90
N THR A 316 11.03 -30.43 -4.92
CA THR A 316 9.63 -30.76 -5.18
C THR A 316 8.96 -29.66 -6.01
N ALA A 317 9.21 -28.39 -5.69
CA ALA A 317 8.68 -27.25 -6.43
C ALA A 317 9.08 -27.29 -7.90
N GLN A 318 10.36 -27.57 -8.23
CA GLN A 318 10.83 -27.74 -9.60
C GLN A 318 10.13 -28.90 -10.32
N THR A 319 10.07 -30.07 -9.68
CA THR A 319 9.50 -31.28 -10.29
C THR A 319 8.01 -31.12 -10.59
N LYS A 320 7.27 -30.49 -9.68
CA LYS A 320 5.82 -30.25 -9.82
C LYS A 320 5.48 -28.94 -10.54
N ARG A 321 6.48 -28.10 -10.82
CA ARG A 321 6.34 -26.77 -11.43
C ARG A 321 5.46 -25.82 -10.61
N ASN A 322 5.58 -25.92 -9.29
CA ASN A 322 4.86 -25.12 -8.30
C ASN A 322 5.56 -23.77 -8.07
N PHE A 323 5.51 -22.91 -9.09
CA PHE A 323 6.12 -21.57 -9.07
C PHE A 323 5.05 -20.52 -9.25
N HIS A 324 5.13 -19.50 -8.40
CA HIS A 324 4.20 -18.38 -8.38
C HIS A 324 4.97 -17.07 -8.38
N ALA A 325 4.39 -16.02 -8.95
CA ALA A 325 4.85 -14.66 -8.77
C ALA A 325 3.74 -13.80 -8.19
N ILE A 326 4.11 -12.90 -7.29
CA ILE A 326 3.17 -12.01 -6.61
C ILE A 326 3.73 -10.60 -6.51
N TRP A 327 2.84 -9.62 -6.57
CA TRP A 327 3.22 -8.22 -6.56
C TRP A 327 3.94 -7.81 -5.28
N HIS A 328 5.16 -7.30 -5.45
CA HIS A 328 6.08 -7.03 -4.36
C HIS A 328 5.58 -5.96 -3.39
N GLN A 329 4.79 -4.99 -3.88
CA GLN A 329 4.33 -3.87 -3.04
C GLN A 329 3.37 -4.28 -1.92
N PHE A 330 2.82 -5.51 -1.93
CA PHE A 330 2.11 -6.08 -0.78
C PHE A 330 2.97 -6.20 0.49
N TYR A 331 4.30 -6.12 0.36
CA TYR A 331 5.21 -6.17 1.51
C TYR A 331 5.23 -4.87 2.34
N ASN A 332 4.76 -3.74 1.81
CA ASN A 332 4.77 -2.43 2.48
C ASN A 332 3.55 -1.61 2.05
N SER A 333 2.37 -2.21 2.19
CA SER A 333 1.08 -1.58 1.91
C SER A 333 0.03 -2.15 2.86
N PRO A 334 -1.13 -1.49 3.04
CA PRO A 334 -2.23 -2.03 3.84
C PRO A 334 -3.03 -3.11 3.09
N TYR A 335 -2.44 -3.75 2.07
CA TYR A 335 -3.11 -4.68 1.16
C TYR A 335 -2.64 -6.13 1.33
N GLU A 336 -1.97 -6.44 2.44
CA GLU A 336 -1.37 -7.74 2.73
C GLU A 336 -2.38 -8.90 2.73
N PHE A 337 -3.64 -8.61 3.07
CA PHE A 337 -4.73 -9.58 3.03
C PHE A 337 -4.94 -10.20 1.63
N ILE A 338 -4.62 -9.47 0.56
CA ILE A 338 -4.67 -10.00 -0.81
C ILE A 338 -3.53 -10.98 -1.06
N ALA A 339 -2.33 -10.70 -0.53
CA ALA A 339 -1.22 -11.64 -0.61
C ALA A 339 -1.53 -12.93 0.14
N VAL A 340 -2.10 -12.85 1.35
CA VAL A 340 -2.50 -14.03 2.13
C VAL A 340 -3.54 -14.87 1.36
N GLN A 341 -4.55 -14.25 0.74
CA GLN A 341 -5.55 -14.99 -0.03
C GLN A 341 -4.95 -15.69 -1.26
N TRP A 342 -4.06 -15.04 -2.01
CA TRP A 342 -3.36 -15.66 -3.13
C TRP A 342 -2.52 -16.84 -2.68
N ILE A 343 -1.72 -16.67 -1.63
CA ILE A 343 -0.87 -17.73 -1.09
C ILE A 343 -1.75 -18.89 -0.62
N ALA A 344 -2.82 -18.64 0.13
CA ALA A 344 -3.71 -19.69 0.62
C ALA A 344 -4.30 -20.52 -0.53
N LYS A 345 -4.73 -19.85 -1.61
CA LYS A 345 -5.24 -20.51 -2.82
C LYS A 345 -4.20 -21.41 -3.49
N TRP A 346 -2.94 -20.97 -3.54
CA TRP A 346 -1.85 -21.78 -4.11
C TRP A 346 -1.44 -22.97 -3.24
N LEU A 347 -1.44 -22.78 -1.93
CA LEU A 347 -1.04 -23.83 -0.99
C LEU A 347 -2.12 -24.90 -0.83
N HIS A 348 -3.39 -24.51 -0.91
CA HIS A 348 -4.54 -25.38 -0.66
C HIS A 348 -5.66 -25.20 -1.69
N PRO A 349 -5.42 -25.49 -2.99
CA PRO A 349 -6.39 -25.24 -4.07
C PRO A 349 -7.77 -25.87 -3.82
N ASP A 350 -7.79 -27.10 -3.30
CA ASP A 350 -9.03 -27.84 -3.03
C ASP A 350 -9.88 -27.21 -1.92
N LEU A 351 -9.25 -26.48 -0.99
CA LEU A 351 -9.94 -25.81 0.12
C LEU A 351 -10.45 -24.42 -0.25
N PHE A 352 -9.82 -23.77 -1.23
CA PHE A 352 -10.06 -22.38 -1.61
C PHE A 352 -10.53 -22.25 -3.07
N THR A 353 -11.43 -23.13 -3.48
CA THR A 353 -12.03 -23.13 -4.82
C THR A 353 -12.91 -21.91 -5.08
N ASP A 354 -13.58 -21.39 -4.04
CA ASP A 354 -14.45 -20.20 -4.09
C ASP A 354 -13.74 -18.90 -3.69
N LEU A 355 -12.48 -18.98 -3.23
CA LEU A 355 -11.68 -17.81 -2.91
C LEU A 355 -11.21 -17.12 -4.19
N ASP A 356 -11.58 -15.85 -4.32
CA ASP A 356 -11.23 -15.00 -5.44
C ASP A 356 -10.56 -13.71 -4.91
N PRO A 357 -9.22 -13.69 -4.87
CA PRO A 357 -8.46 -12.54 -4.37
C PRO A 357 -8.66 -11.30 -5.24
N ASP A 358 -8.83 -11.46 -6.55
CA ASP A 358 -9.04 -10.36 -7.49
C ASP A 358 -10.40 -9.68 -7.27
N LYS A 359 -11.48 -10.46 -7.08
CA LYS A 359 -12.78 -9.90 -6.67
C LYS A 359 -12.70 -9.18 -5.33
N THR A 360 -11.96 -9.75 -4.36
CA THR A 360 -11.77 -9.11 -3.06
C THR A 360 -11.05 -7.78 -3.22
N PHE A 361 -10.00 -7.71 -4.04
CA PHE A 361 -9.27 -6.46 -4.25
C PHE A 361 -10.04 -5.45 -5.11
N ALA A 362 -10.84 -5.92 -6.06
CA ALA A 362 -11.75 -5.07 -6.84
C ALA A 362 -12.80 -4.39 -5.95
N GLU A 363 -13.37 -5.12 -4.99
CA GLU A 363 -14.29 -4.54 -4.02
C GLU A 363 -13.57 -3.54 -3.09
N TYR A 364 -12.34 -3.83 -2.68
CA TYR A 364 -11.53 -2.85 -1.93
C TYR A 364 -11.33 -1.56 -2.72
N HIS A 365 -10.93 -1.64 -4.00
CA HIS A 365 -10.78 -0.46 -4.85
C HIS A 365 -12.10 0.31 -4.99
N LYS A 366 -13.20 -0.38 -5.25
CA LYS A 366 -14.52 0.22 -5.39
C LYS A 366 -14.99 0.94 -4.13
N ARG A 367 -14.71 0.39 -2.94
CA ARG A 367 -15.11 0.98 -1.65
C ARG A 367 -14.15 2.05 -1.19
N PHE A 368 -12.84 1.82 -1.33
CA PHE A 368 -11.80 2.55 -0.61
C PHE A 368 -10.93 3.47 -1.48
N LEU A 369 -10.62 3.10 -2.73
CA LEU A 369 -9.63 3.81 -3.55
C LEU A 369 -10.22 4.64 -4.71
N PRO A 370 -9.66 5.82 -5.01
CA PRO A 370 -10.12 6.62 -6.15
C PRO A 370 -9.90 5.94 -7.51
N ILE A 371 -8.94 5.03 -7.61
CA ILE A 371 -8.58 4.34 -8.83
C ILE A 371 -9.43 3.08 -9.02
N ALA A 372 -9.76 2.77 -10.27
CA ALA A 372 -10.44 1.51 -10.59
C ALA A 372 -9.47 0.34 -10.44
N TYR A 373 -9.96 -0.83 -10.05
CA TYR A 373 -9.14 -2.03 -10.00
C TYR A 373 -8.72 -2.48 -11.41
N GLN A 374 -7.46 -2.88 -11.55
CA GLN A 374 -6.91 -3.51 -12.74
C GLN A 374 -6.22 -4.82 -12.34
N PRO A 375 -6.50 -5.96 -13.00
CA PRO A 375 -5.91 -7.25 -12.62
C PRO A 375 -4.42 -7.33 -12.94
N GLY A 376 -3.75 -8.40 -12.49
CA GLY A 376 -2.34 -8.68 -12.81
C GLY A 376 -1.40 -8.81 -11.62
N TYR A 377 -1.92 -8.80 -10.39
CA TYR A 377 -1.12 -8.79 -9.16
C TYR A 377 -0.45 -10.13 -8.81
N ALA A 378 -0.84 -11.22 -9.46
CA ALA A 378 -0.30 -12.55 -9.19
C ALA A 378 -0.39 -13.46 -10.43
N VAL A 379 0.52 -14.44 -10.54
CA VAL A 379 0.51 -15.47 -11.59
C VAL A 379 1.11 -16.76 -11.06
N SER A 380 0.66 -17.90 -11.56
CA SER A 380 1.13 -19.23 -11.17
C SER A 380 1.43 -20.08 -12.40
N LEU A 381 2.49 -20.90 -12.40
CA LEU A 381 2.71 -21.95 -13.40
C LEU A 381 1.88 -23.21 -13.16
N ASP A 382 1.37 -23.41 -11.96
CA ASP A 382 0.54 -24.56 -11.60
C ASP A 382 -0.85 -24.44 -12.23
N ALA A 383 -1.19 -25.40 -13.10
CA ALA A 383 -2.43 -25.41 -13.85
C ALA A 383 -3.69 -25.61 -12.98
N GLN A 384 -3.55 -26.08 -11.73
CA GLN A 384 -4.69 -26.28 -10.83
C GLN A 384 -5.21 -24.98 -10.21
N VAL A 385 -4.40 -23.92 -10.24
CA VAL A 385 -4.67 -22.62 -9.59
C VAL A 385 -4.62 -21.44 -10.57
N GLN A 386 -4.62 -21.73 -11.87
CA GLN A 386 -4.70 -20.74 -12.94
C GLN A 386 -6.10 -20.15 -13.08
#